data_AF-H1HNG9-F1
#
_entry.id   AF-H1HNG9-F1
#
_cell.length_a   1.000
_cell.length_b   1.000
_cell.length_c   1.000
_cell.angle_alpha   90.00
_cell.angle_beta   90.00
_cell.angle_gamma   90.00
#
_symmetry.space_group_name_H-M   'P 1'
#
loop_
_entity.id
_entity.type
_entity.pdbx_description
1 polymer ?
#
loop_
_entity_poly.entity_id
_entity_poly.type
_entity_poly.pdbx_seq_one_letter_code
_entity_poly.pdbx_strand_id
1 'polypeptide(L)'
;MKKVVLMLLVMMMTMSAFAQTASKADKTGEEFFLGKWELLVEGLPTGDAKMLLVVEKTADGKYKGTIGGTDGSGMSPLTKIVIEPKTMTVNFNGQGFDVPLYLDKDKGETVTGSMNDMFDVTGKPFVEKK
;
A
#
# COMPACT_ATOMS: atom_id res chain seq x y z
N MET A 1 -52.55 29.04 5.94
CA MET A 1 -51.12 29.31 6.22
C MET A 1 -50.43 28.18 6.98
N LYS A 2 -50.94 27.69 8.13
CA LYS A 2 -50.32 26.57 8.89
C LYS A 2 -50.14 25.25 8.10
N LYS A 3 -51.11 24.89 7.24
CA LYS A 3 -51.05 23.65 6.42
C LYS A 3 -50.09 23.71 5.23
N VAL A 4 -49.81 24.93 4.73
CA VAL A 4 -48.87 25.16 3.61
C VAL A 4 -47.43 25.13 4.12
N VAL A 5 -47.18 25.69 5.31
CA VAL A 5 -45.88 25.59 6.01
C VAL A 5 -45.55 24.14 6.35
N LEU A 6 -46.55 23.33 6.74
CA LEU A 6 -46.35 21.91 7.05
C LEU A 6 -46.03 21.07 5.80
N MET A 7 -46.60 21.39 4.63
CA MET A 7 -46.25 20.72 3.37
C MET A 7 -44.84 21.08 2.86
N LEU A 8 -44.40 22.34 3.04
CA LEU A 8 -43.05 22.77 2.68
C LEU A 8 -41.97 22.17 3.59
N LEU A 9 -42.27 21.96 4.87
CA LEU A 9 -41.34 21.34 5.82
C LEU A 9 -41.11 19.84 5.56
N VAL A 10 -42.15 19.13 5.09
CA VAL A 10 -42.06 17.70 4.77
C VAL A 10 -41.33 17.47 3.43
N MET A 11 -41.42 18.41 2.49
CA MET A 11 -40.74 18.31 1.19
C MET A 11 -39.22 18.59 1.28
N MET A 12 -38.75 19.32 2.30
CA MET A 12 -37.32 19.50 2.57
C MET A 12 -36.65 18.33 3.30
N MET A 13 -37.42 17.42 3.93
CA MET A 13 -36.85 16.27 4.65
C MET A 13 -36.56 15.05 3.77
N THR A 14 -36.99 15.02 2.51
CA THR A 14 -36.76 13.87 1.61
C THR A 14 -35.52 14.01 0.73
N MET A 15 -34.78 15.12 0.78
CA MET A 15 -33.56 15.32 -0.02
C MET A 15 -32.25 14.96 0.70
N SER A 16 -32.28 14.53 1.96
CA SER A 16 -31.06 14.19 2.72
C SER A 16 -30.65 12.71 2.65
N ALA A 17 -31.36 11.87 1.90
CA ALA A 17 -31.12 10.42 1.90
C ALA A 17 -30.17 9.90 0.79
N PHE A 18 -29.57 10.76 -0.04
CA PHE A 18 -28.74 10.33 -1.19
C PHE A 18 -27.25 10.69 -1.10
N ALA A 19 -26.72 11.02 0.08
CA ALA A 19 -25.36 11.54 0.21
C ALA A 19 -24.45 10.66 1.08
N GLN A 20 -24.50 9.32 1.00
CA GLN A 20 -23.49 8.46 1.63
C GLN A 20 -23.21 7.17 0.83
N THR A 21 -23.05 7.25 -0.48
CA THR A 21 -22.00 6.42 -1.11
C THR A 21 -20.74 7.25 -1.10
N ALA A 22 -19.96 7.14 -0.02
CA ALA A 22 -18.54 7.45 -0.12
C ALA A 22 -18.01 6.51 -1.20
N SER A 23 -17.87 7.04 -2.41
CA SER A 23 -17.08 6.41 -3.46
C SER A 23 -15.79 6.00 -2.76
N LYS A 24 -15.46 4.70 -2.72
CA LYS A 24 -14.08 4.30 -2.50
C LYS A 24 -13.33 4.92 -3.68
N ALA A 25 -12.87 6.16 -3.52
CA ALA A 25 -11.99 6.78 -4.48
C ALA A 25 -10.82 5.82 -4.60
N ASP A 26 -10.48 5.44 -5.83
CA ASP A 26 -9.31 4.60 -6.05
C ASP A 26 -8.11 5.34 -5.43
N LYS A 27 -7.50 4.71 -4.41
CA LYS A 27 -6.28 5.23 -3.79
C LYS A 27 -5.31 5.60 -4.90
N THR A 28 -4.74 6.80 -4.83
CA THR A 28 -3.62 7.17 -5.70
C THR A 28 -2.48 6.15 -5.52
N GLY A 29 -1.56 6.05 -6.49
CA GLY A 29 -0.41 5.13 -6.36
C GLY A 29 0.35 5.35 -5.06
N GLU A 30 0.61 6.61 -4.71
CA GLU A 30 1.24 7.00 -3.44
C GLU A 30 0.45 6.47 -2.22
N GLU A 31 -0.84 6.79 -2.12
CA GLU A 31 -1.69 6.33 -1.00
C GLU A 31 -1.82 4.80 -0.92
N PHE A 32 -1.69 4.12 -2.05
CA PHE A 32 -1.75 2.67 -2.11
C PHE A 32 -0.48 2.05 -1.53
N PHE A 33 0.70 2.51 -1.94
CA PHE A 33 1.98 1.88 -1.59
C PHE A 33 2.53 2.30 -0.23
N LEU A 34 2.13 3.45 0.32
CA LEU A 34 2.52 3.86 1.67
C LEU A 34 1.97 2.89 2.75
N GLY A 35 2.83 2.50 3.69
CA GLY A 35 2.48 1.61 4.79
C GLY A 35 3.42 0.42 4.94
N LYS A 36 2.90 -0.66 5.56
CA LYS A 36 3.63 -1.90 5.84
C LYS A 36 3.10 -3.03 4.96
N TRP A 37 4.00 -3.80 4.36
CA TRP A 37 3.68 -4.89 3.45
C TRP A 37 4.35 -6.19 3.90
N GLU A 38 3.57 -7.27 4.00
CA GLU A 38 4.11 -8.64 4.05
C GLU A 38 4.34 -9.08 2.60
N LEU A 39 5.59 -9.34 2.25
CA LEU A 39 6.00 -9.87 0.95
C LEU A 39 6.35 -11.35 1.11
N LEU A 40 6.00 -12.15 0.11
CA LEU A 40 6.50 -13.50 -0.09
C LEU A 40 7.36 -13.50 -1.35
N VAL A 41 8.63 -13.85 -1.20
CA VAL A 41 9.60 -14.00 -2.29
C VAL A 41 9.81 -15.49 -2.52
N GLU A 42 9.48 -15.96 -3.71
CA GLU A 42 9.50 -17.39 -4.04
C GLU A 42 10.76 -17.76 -4.85
N GLY A 43 11.31 -18.95 -4.58
CA GLY A 43 12.39 -19.51 -5.40
C GLY A 43 13.81 -19.01 -5.08
N LEU A 44 14.03 -18.36 -3.93
CA LEU A 44 15.38 -18.03 -3.48
C LEU A 44 16.22 -19.30 -3.27
N PRO A 45 17.57 -19.25 -3.39
CA PRO A 45 18.44 -20.41 -3.16
C PRO A 45 18.29 -21.06 -1.78
N THR A 46 17.86 -20.28 -0.78
CA THR A 46 17.62 -20.72 0.60
C THR A 46 16.18 -21.19 0.84
N GLY A 47 15.35 -21.23 -0.20
CA GLY A 47 13.89 -21.40 -0.12
C GLY A 47 13.15 -20.08 0.06
N ASP A 48 11.83 -20.14 -0.07
CA ASP A 48 10.95 -18.98 -0.04
C ASP A 48 11.10 -18.17 1.26
N ALA A 49 11.00 -16.84 1.15
CA ALA A 49 11.18 -15.93 2.27
C ALA A 49 10.00 -14.99 2.44
N LYS A 50 9.61 -14.76 3.69
CA LYS A 50 8.67 -13.69 4.06
C LYS A 50 9.43 -12.47 4.52
N MET A 51 9.11 -11.31 3.95
CA MET A 51 9.75 -10.05 4.26
C MET A 51 8.73 -8.99 4.66
N LEU A 52 9.12 -8.09 5.55
CA LEU A 52 8.38 -6.89 5.89
C LEU A 52 9.01 -5.70 5.16
N LEU A 53 8.26 -5.07 4.26
CA LEU A 53 8.60 -3.80 3.65
C LEU A 53 7.82 -2.68 4.33
N VAL A 54 8.49 -1.61 4.72
CA VAL A 54 7.89 -0.41 5.31
C VAL A 54 8.22 0.79 4.44
N VAL A 55 7.21 1.55 4.02
CA VAL A 55 7.37 2.75 3.19
C VAL A 55 6.60 3.90 3.83
N GLU A 56 7.28 5.01 4.05
CA GLU A 56 6.73 6.21 4.68
C GLU A 56 7.07 7.45 3.86
N LYS A 57 6.13 8.40 3.83
CA LYS A 57 6.38 9.74 3.30
C LYS A 57 6.97 10.62 4.40
N THR A 58 8.04 11.33 4.10
CA THR A 58 8.70 12.26 5.01
C THR A 58 8.01 13.63 4.97
N ALA A 59 8.28 14.47 5.98
CA ALA A 59 7.70 15.82 6.06
C ALA A 59 8.10 16.73 4.89
N ASP A 60 9.25 16.49 4.25
CA ASP A 60 9.70 17.20 3.05
C ASP A 60 9.15 16.60 1.74
N GLY A 61 8.21 15.64 1.84
CA GLY A 61 7.51 15.05 0.70
C GLY A 61 8.28 13.96 -0.05
N LYS A 62 9.45 13.54 0.44
CA LYS A 62 10.20 12.39 -0.07
C LYS A 62 9.71 11.08 0.56
N TYR A 63 10.34 9.97 0.18
CA TYR A 63 10.06 8.66 0.76
C TYR A 63 11.27 8.13 1.51
N LYS A 64 11.00 7.37 2.57
CA LYS A 64 11.97 6.56 3.30
C LYS A 64 11.33 5.20 3.62
N GLY A 65 12.14 4.21 3.94
CA GLY A 65 11.61 2.91 4.28
C GLY A 65 12.67 1.93 4.73
N THR A 66 12.20 0.75 5.12
CA THR A 66 13.06 -0.37 5.54
C THR A 66 12.51 -1.68 5.00
N ILE A 67 13.38 -2.69 4.88
CA ILE A 67 13.00 -4.04 4.51
C ILE A 67 13.78 -5.07 5.34
N GLY A 68 13.14 -6.18 5.73
CA GLY A 68 13.76 -7.23 6.52
C GLY A 68 12.77 -8.34 6.88
N GLY A 69 13.04 -9.10 7.95
CA GLY A 69 12.16 -10.17 8.43
C GLY A 69 10.86 -9.64 9.02
N THR A 70 9.78 -10.44 8.92
CA THR A 70 8.46 -10.08 9.48
C THR A 70 8.41 -9.98 11.00
N ASP A 71 9.43 -10.49 11.69
CA ASP A 71 9.68 -10.37 13.12
C ASP A 71 10.52 -9.14 13.50
N GLY A 72 10.91 -8.32 12.50
CA GLY A 72 11.79 -7.17 12.67
C GLY A 72 13.27 -7.53 12.68
N SER A 73 13.66 -8.78 12.44
CA SER A 73 15.06 -9.16 12.29
C SER A 73 15.64 -8.66 10.97
N GLY A 74 16.92 -8.29 10.98
CA GLY A 74 17.64 -7.94 9.75
C GLY A 74 17.10 -6.74 8.96
N MET A 75 16.36 -5.82 9.61
CA MET A 75 15.83 -4.64 8.94
C MET A 75 16.97 -3.75 8.42
N SER A 76 16.95 -3.44 7.13
CA SER A 76 17.88 -2.53 6.48
C SER A 76 17.13 -1.36 5.84
N PRO A 77 17.74 -0.16 5.74
CA PRO A 77 17.13 0.97 5.05
C PRO A 77 17.07 0.73 3.54
N LEU A 78 16.01 1.25 2.91
CA LEU A 78 15.91 1.29 1.45
C LEU A 78 16.88 2.35 0.89
N THR A 79 17.56 2.02 -0.18
CA THR A 79 18.52 2.89 -0.89
C THR A 79 17.84 3.71 -1.99
N LYS A 80 16.71 3.22 -2.51
CA LYS A 80 15.88 3.91 -3.51
C LYS A 80 14.41 3.58 -3.28
N ILE A 81 13.54 4.56 -3.53
CA ILE A 81 12.08 4.39 -3.55
C ILE A 81 11.53 5.25 -4.68
N VAL A 82 10.84 4.64 -5.63
CA VAL A 82 10.10 5.32 -6.71
C VAL A 82 8.69 4.78 -6.71
N ILE A 83 7.71 5.66 -6.56
CA ILE A 83 6.29 5.32 -6.61
C ILE A 83 5.68 5.99 -7.83
N GLU A 84 5.03 5.20 -8.66
CA GLU A 84 4.24 5.62 -9.81
C GLU A 84 2.77 5.24 -9.59
N PRO A 85 1.82 5.65 -10.45
CA PRO A 85 0.40 5.40 -10.21
C PRO A 85 -0.01 3.93 -10.02
N LYS A 86 0.77 2.99 -10.58
CA LYS A 86 0.49 1.54 -10.53
C LYS A 86 1.66 0.69 -10.07
N THR A 87 2.84 1.26 -9.93
CA THR A 87 4.07 0.51 -9.66
C THR A 87 4.85 1.17 -8.53
N MET A 88 5.64 0.38 -7.82
CA MET A 88 6.64 0.84 -6.89
C MET A 88 7.94 0.07 -7.14
N THR A 89 9.04 0.79 -7.27
CA THR A 89 10.39 0.22 -7.29
C THR A 89 11.12 0.64 -6.03
N VAL A 90 11.66 -0.33 -5.29
CA VAL A 90 12.55 -0.06 -4.16
C VAL A 90 13.87 -0.80 -4.35
N ASN A 91 14.95 -0.22 -3.83
CA ASN A 91 16.23 -0.91 -3.73
C ASN A 91 16.65 -1.03 -2.26
N PHE A 92 17.40 -2.06 -1.93
CA PHE A 92 17.95 -2.27 -0.60
C PHE A 92 19.29 -3.01 -0.66
N ASN A 93 20.11 -2.88 0.38
CA ASN A 93 21.32 -3.69 0.48
C ASN A 93 20.98 -5.10 0.96
N GLY A 94 21.12 -6.09 0.07
CA GLY A 94 20.99 -7.52 0.35
C GLY A 94 22.32 -8.21 0.14
N GLN A 95 22.93 -8.74 1.21
CA GLN A 95 24.21 -9.46 1.16
C GLN A 95 25.34 -8.68 0.46
N GLY A 96 25.38 -7.35 0.63
CA GLY A 96 26.40 -6.50 0.03
C GLY A 96 26.08 -5.99 -1.38
N PHE A 97 24.97 -6.43 -1.99
CA PHE A 97 24.51 -5.95 -3.30
C PHE A 97 23.32 -5.01 -3.16
N ASP A 98 23.18 -4.06 -4.09
CA ASP A 98 21.97 -3.24 -4.19
C ASP A 98 20.92 -4.02 -5.00
N VAL A 99 19.92 -4.55 -4.30
CA VAL A 99 18.92 -5.46 -4.85
C VAL A 99 17.66 -4.67 -5.17
N PRO A 100 17.20 -4.64 -6.44
CA PRO A 100 15.94 -4.03 -6.80
C PRO A 100 14.77 -4.97 -6.49
N LEU A 101 13.65 -4.37 -6.10
CA LEU A 101 12.35 -5.01 -5.92
C LEU A 101 11.32 -4.19 -6.68
N TYR A 102 10.64 -4.83 -7.61
CA TYR A 102 9.61 -4.28 -8.46
C TYR A 102 8.25 -4.78 -7.99
N LEU A 103 7.30 -3.87 -7.76
CA LEU A 103 5.96 -4.19 -7.29
C LEU A 103 4.93 -3.49 -8.17
N ASP A 104 3.98 -4.24 -8.68
CA ASP A 104 2.81 -3.80 -9.40
C ASP A 104 1.58 -3.92 -8.51
N LYS A 105 0.73 -2.89 -8.54
CA LYS A 105 -0.58 -2.92 -7.89
C LYS A 105 -1.52 -3.83 -8.68
N ASP A 106 -2.12 -4.80 -7.99
CA ASP A 106 -3.20 -5.61 -8.53
C ASP A 106 -4.55 -4.87 -8.57
N LYS A 107 -5.57 -5.52 -9.13
CA LYS A 107 -6.97 -5.05 -9.08
C LYS A 107 -7.55 -4.97 -7.65
N GLY A 108 -6.82 -5.42 -6.63
CA GLY A 108 -7.23 -5.44 -5.23
C GLY A 108 -6.36 -4.58 -4.32
N GLU A 109 -6.14 -5.05 -3.08
CA GLU A 109 -5.21 -4.44 -2.11
C GLU A 109 -3.88 -5.22 -2.01
N THR A 110 -3.53 -5.98 -3.05
CA THR A 110 -2.31 -6.79 -3.14
C THR A 110 -1.34 -6.23 -4.17
N VAL A 111 -0.11 -6.74 -4.09
CA VAL A 111 0.93 -6.48 -5.09
C VAL A 111 1.50 -7.79 -5.61
N THR A 112 1.94 -7.77 -6.86
CA THR A 112 2.79 -8.79 -7.47
C THR A 112 4.05 -8.15 -8.02
N GLY A 113 5.08 -8.92 -8.33
CA GLY A 113 6.23 -8.40 -9.06
C GLY A 113 7.43 -9.32 -8.95
N SER A 114 8.62 -8.75 -8.92
CA SER A 114 9.86 -9.52 -8.90
C SER A 114 10.95 -8.86 -8.05
N MET A 115 11.79 -9.70 -7.46
CA MET A 115 13.03 -9.30 -6.82
C MET A 115 14.20 -9.65 -7.74
N ASN A 116 15.04 -8.67 -8.01
CA ASN A 116 16.22 -8.77 -8.86
C ASN A 116 15.91 -9.34 -10.26
N ASP A 117 14.70 -9.09 -10.79
CA ASP A 117 14.20 -9.65 -12.07
C ASP A 117 14.21 -11.19 -12.15
N MET A 118 14.37 -11.88 -11.03
CA MET A 118 14.63 -13.33 -10.98
C MET A 118 13.64 -14.09 -10.12
N PHE A 119 13.21 -13.51 -9.01
CA PHE A 119 12.36 -14.19 -8.02
C PHE A 119 11.00 -13.55 -7.99
N ASP A 120 9.94 -14.36 -8.12
CA ASP A 120 8.58 -13.87 -8.07
C ASP A 120 8.25 -13.36 -6.67
N VAL A 121 7.48 -12.27 -6.62
CA VAL A 121 7.04 -11.64 -5.38
C VAL A 121 5.53 -11.49 -5.38
N THR A 122 4.91 -11.89 -4.29
CA THR A 122 3.53 -11.49 -3.95
C THR A 122 3.52 -10.71 -2.64
N GLY A 123 2.55 -9.81 -2.47
CA GLY A 123 2.49 -8.99 -1.28
C GLY A 123 1.07 -8.58 -0.89
N LYS A 124 0.89 -8.38 0.41
CA LYS A 124 -0.37 -7.92 1.03
C LYS A 124 -0.06 -6.95 2.18
N PRO A 125 -1.03 -6.13 2.62
CA PRO A 125 -0.84 -5.27 3.77
C PRO A 125 -0.46 -6.09 5.00
N PHE A 126 0.56 -5.64 5.73
CA PHE A 126 1.03 -6.32 6.93
C PHE A 126 0.04 -6.13 8.09
N VAL A 127 -0.32 -7.23 8.76
CA VAL A 127 -1.19 -7.22 9.94
C VAL A 127 -0.37 -7.64 11.14
N GLU A 128 -0.15 -6.72 12.08
CA GLU A 128 0.51 -7.02 13.34
C GLU A 128 -0.29 -8.06 14.12
N LYS A 129 0.36 -9.17 14.50
CA LYS A 129 -0.23 -10.15 15.41
C LYS A 129 -0.27 -9.53 16.81
N LYS A 130 -1.47 -9.37 17.35
CA LYS A 130 -1.71 -8.94 18.73
C LYS A 130 -1.35 -10.02 19.73
#